data_AF-A0A957L446-F1
#
_entry.id   AF-A0A957L446-F1
#
_cell.length_a   1.000
_cell.length_b   1.000
_cell.length_c   1.000
_cell.angle_alpha   90.00
_cell.angle_beta   90.00
_cell.angle_gamma   90.00
#
_symmetry.space_group_name_H-M   'P 1'
#
loop_
_entity.id
_entity.type
_entity.pdbx_description
1 polymer ?
#
loop_
_entity_poly.entity_id
_entity_poly.type
_entity_poly.pdbx_seq_one_letter_code
_entity_poly.pdbx_strand_id
1 'polypeptide(L)'
;AEDPRTESLDDILATMAAGCASEGAVEGESFWRIPDRGWAIWFALNMAQPDDILLICGKGHEQSMCFGETEFPWDDLIATETALDAYLAGQPMPDLGLPTYEPDWTI
;
A
#
# COMPACT_ATOMS: atom_id res chain seq x y z
N ALA A 1 -0.78 0.14 -4.50
CA ALA A 1 -1.55 0.54 -5.70
C ALA A 1 -2.63 1.56 -5.30
N GLU A 2 -3.24 2.22 -6.29
CA GLU A 2 -4.46 3.02 -6.16
C GLU A 2 -5.43 2.52 -7.25
N ASP A 3 -5.64 3.23 -8.36
CA ASP A 3 -6.34 2.74 -9.55
C ASP A 3 -5.39 2.63 -10.75
N PRO A 4 -4.61 1.54 -10.91
CA PRO A 4 -3.78 1.37 -12.09
C PRO A 4 -4.59 1.39 -13.39
N ARG A 5 -5.89 1.03 -13.34
CA ARG A 5 -6.74 0.88 -14.52
C ARG A 5 -6.00 0.02 -15.56
N THR A 6 -5.89 0.49 -16.79
CA THR A 6 -5.19 -0.23 -17.87
C THR A 6 -3.69 0.06 -17.94
N GLU A 7 -3.15 0.88 -17.05
CA GLU A 7 -1.72 1.17 -16.97
C GLU A 7 -0.97 0.10 -16.16
N SER A 8 0.32 -0.07 -16.46
CA SER A 8 1.20 -0.96 -15.69
C SER A 8 1.45 -0.39 -14.30
N LEU A 9 1.06 -1.13 -13.26
CA LEU A 9 1.34 -0.74 -11.87
C LEU A 9 2.85 -0.59 -11.63
N ASP A 10 3.66 -1.47 -12.20
CA ASP A 10 5.12 -1.42 -12.05
C ASP A 10 5.71 -0.14 -12.66
N ASP A 11 5.18 0.30 -13.81
CA ASP A 11 5.64 1.53 -14.48
C ASP A 11 5.22 2.78 -13.68
N ILE A 12 4.01 2.79 -13.10
CA ILE A 12 3.56 3.85 -12.21
C ILE A 12 4.49 3.94 -10.99
N LEU A 13 4.74 2.82 -10.31
CA LEU A 13 5.62 2.76 -9.14
C LEU A 13 7.06 3.14 -9.48
N ALA A 14 7.57 2.71 -10.64
CA ALA A 14 8.90 3.07 -11.12
C ALA A 14 9.01 4.58 -11.38
N THR A 15 7.96 5.20 -11.93
CA THR A 15 7.91 6.65 -12.16
C THR A 15 7.94 7.43 -10.85
N MET A 16 7.18 6.99 -9.84
CA MET A 16 7.20 7.59 -8.50
C MET A 16 8.58 7.44 -7.84
N ALA A 17 9.18 6.25 -7.90
CA ALA A 17 10.51 5.99 -7.36
C ALA A 17 11.59 6.84 -8.03
N ALA A 18 11.51 7.03 -9.36
CA ALA A 18 12.43 7.91 -10.07
C ALA A 18 12.34 9.36 -9.61
N GLY A 19 11.13 9.86 -9.31
CA GLY A 19 10.92 11.20 -8.74
C GLY A 19 11.48 11.34 -7.33
N CYS A 20 11.35 10.31 -6.48
CA CYS A 20 11.99 10.30 -5.16
C CYS A 20 13.53 10.30 -5.28
N ALA A 21 14.07 9.44 -6.15
CA ALA A 21 15.50 9.30 -6.36
C ALA A 21 16.14 10.57 -6.95
N SER A 22 15.43 11.32 -7.80
CA SER A 22 15.95 12.58 -8.35
C SER A 22 16.15 13.66 -7.27
N GLU A 23 15.44 13.56 -6.15
CA GLU A 23 15.60 14.43 -4.98
C GLU A 23 16.53 13.84 -3.91
N GLY A 24 17.23 12.74 -4.22
CA GLY A 24 18.24 12.12 -3.36
C GLY A 24 17.70 11.09 -2.36
N ALA A 25 16.43 10.70 -2.45
CA ALA A 25 15.88 9.62 -1.61
C ALA A 25 16.43 8.25 -2.06
N VAL A 26 16.61 7.33 -1.11
CA VAL A 26 17.14 5.97 -1.38
C VAL A 26 16.04 4.93 -1.15
N GLU A 27 15.81 4.06 -2.14
CA GLU A 27 14.85 2.95 -2.00
C GLU A 27 15.33 1.94 -0.95
N GLY A 28 14.43 1.49 -0.08
CA GLY A 28 14.74 0.62 1.06
C GLY A 28 15.22 1.36 2.32
N GLU A 29 15.43 2.67 2.23
CA GLU A 29 15.85 3.52 3.36
C GLU A 29 14.92 4.72 3.58
N SER A 30 14.65 5.49 2.52
CA SER A 30 13.81 6.70 2.56
C SER A 30 12.41 6.45 1.97
N PHE A 31 12.27 5.46 1.09
CA PHE A 31 10.98 5.06 0.53
C PHE A 31 10.99 3.56 0.17
N TRP A 32 9.79 2.99 0.03
CA TRP A 32 9.57 1.59 -0.34
C TRP A 32 8.50 1.51 -1.43
N ARG A 33 8.66 0.56 -2.36
CA ARG A 33 7.62 0.22 -3.33
C ARG A 33 6.91 -1.06 -2.88
N ILE A 34 5.68 -0.91 -2.44
CA ILE A 34 4.85 -2.04 -2.00
C ILE A 34 3.61 -2.04 -2.91
N PRO A 35 3.52 -2.96 -3.88
CA PRO A 35 2.45 -2.97 -4.86
C PRO A 35 1.07 -3.12 -4.23
N ASP A 36 0.93 -4.01 -3.25
CA ASP A 36 -0.32 -4.23 -2.55
C ASP A 36 -0.59 -3.12 -1.52
N ARG A 37 -1.77 -2.51 -1.64
CA ARG A 37 -2.12 -1.36 -0.80
C ARG A 37 -2.32 -1.75 0.67
N GLY A 38 -2.84 -2.95 0.94
CA GLY A 38 -3.01 -3.46 2.30
C GLY A 38 -1.66 -3.71 2.96
N TRP A 39 -0.76 -4.40 2.25
CA TRP A 39 0.61 -4.60 2.72
C TRP A 39 1.36 -3.28 2.94
N ALA A 40 1.16 -2.28 2.07
CA ALA A 40 1.80 -0.97 2.24
C ALA A 40 1.38 -0.28 3.56
N ILE A 41 0.09 -0.35 3.90
CA ILE A 41 -0.44 0.21 5.15
C ILE A 41 0.11 -0.57 6.35
N TRP A 42 0.05 -1.90 6.32
CA TRP A 42 0.57 -2.76 7.38
C TRP A 42 2.08 -2.55 7.61
N PHE A 43 2.85 -2.44 6.53
CA PHE A 43 4.28 -2.17 6.61
C PHE A 43 4.57 -0.81 7.26
N ALA A 44 3.84 0.23 6.85
CA ALA A 44 4.01 1.56 7.44
C ALA A 44 3.71 1.58 8.95
N LEU A 45 2.69 0.82 9.40
CA LEU A 45 2.42 0.63 10.83
C LEU A 45 3.58 -0.04 11.57
N ASN A 46 4.23 -1.03 10.95
CA ASN A 46 5.38 -1.72 11.55
C ASN A 46 6.65 -0.86 11.60
N MET A 47 6.75 0.17 10.76
CA MET A 47 7.84 1.15 10.84
C MET A 47 7.61 2.23 11.90
N ALA A 48 6.35 2.61 12.11
CA ALA A 48 5.99 3.74 12.96
C ALA A 48 6.43 3.54 14.41
N GLN A 49 6.84 4.63 15.04
CA GLN A 49 7.19 4.69 16.46
C GLN A 49 6.05 5.34 17.27
N PRO A 50 6.06 5.20 18.61
CA PRO A 50 5.17 5.98 19.45
C PRO A 50 5.24 7.48 19.10
N ASP A 51 4.08 8.13 19.07
CA ASP A 51 3.87 9.54 18.71
C ASP A 51 4.01 9.90 17.21
N ASP A 52 4.25 8.93 16.33
CA ASP A 52 4.18 9.15 14.88
C ASP A 52 2.73 9.25 14.35
N ILE A 53 2.58 9.91 13.20
CA ILE A 53 1.31 9.98 12.46
C ILE A 53 1.46 9.22 11.15
N LEU A 54 0.61 8.22 10.93
CA LEU A 54 0.44 7.56 9.64
C LEU A 54 -0.64 8.28 8.83
N LEU A 55 -0.29 8.70 7.61
CA LEU A 55 -1.22 9.33 6.67
C LEU A 55 -1.39 8.46 5.42
N ILE A 56 -2.64 8.16 5.07
CA ILE A 56 -3.00 7.41 3.88
C ILE A 56 -3.66 8.37 2.88
N CYS A 57 -3.15 8.41 1.65
CA CYS A 57 -3.59 9.36 0.63
C CYS A 57 -3.92 8.64 -0.69
N GLY A 58 -4.66 9.32 -1.55
CA GLY A 58 -5.03 8.84 -2.89
C GLY A 58 -6.52 8.54 -3.04
N LYS A 59 -7.07 7.63 -2.22
CA LYS A 59 -8.46 7.15 -2.34
C LYS A 59 -9.51 7.94 -1.57
N GLY A 60 -9.25 8.23 -0.29
CA GLY A 60 -10.23 8.91 0.55
C GLY A 60 -11.52 8.09 0.73
N HIS A 61 -12.66 8.60 0.21
CA HIS A 61 -13.99 8.00 0.40
C HIS A 61 -14.39 7.00 -0.70
N GLU A 62 -13.51 6.74 -1.66
CA GLU A 62 -13.74 5.77 -2.72
C GLU A 62 -13.87 4.34 -2.18
N GLN A 63 -14.67 3.51 -2.86
CA GLN A 63 -15.11 2.21 -2.36
C GLN A 63 -14.69 1.03 -3.28
N SER A 64 -13.76 1.28 -4.19
CA SER A 64 -13.16 0.26 -5.06
C SER A 64 -11.75 0.64 -5.50
N MET A 65 -11.02 -0.35 -6.01
CA MET A 65 -9.80 -0.17 -6.78
C MET A 65 -9.88 -0.87 -8.13
N CYS A 66 -9.51 -0.14 -9.18
CA CYS A 66 -9.61 -0.58 -10.56
C CYS A 66 -8.28 -1.16 -11.06
N PHE A 67 -8.28 -2.45 -11.43
CA PHE A 67 -7.17 -3.11 -12.10
C PHE A 67 -7.64 -3.65 -13.46
N GLY A 68 -6.99 -3.21 -14.53
CA GLY A 68 -7.48 -3.39 -15.90
C GLY A 68 -8.84 -2.71 -16.07
N GLU A 69 -9.86 -3.51 -16.34
CA GLU A 69 -11.27 -3.08 -16.46
C GLU A 69 -12.12 -3.61 -15.29
N THR A 70 -11.49 -4.21 -14.27
CA THR A 70 -12.19 -4.84 -13.13
C THR A 70 -12.09 -3.97 -11.89
N GLU A 71 -13.24 -3.67 -11.30
CA GLU A 71 -13.34 -3.00 -9.99
C GLU A 71 -13.33 -4.06 -8.87
N PHE A 72 -12.35 -3.95 -7.98
CA PHE A 72 -12.23 -4.75 -6.77
C PHE A 72 -12.76 -3.95 -5.59
N PRO A 73 -13.59 -4.52 -4.68
CA PRO A 73 -14.01 -3.83 -3.48
C PRO A 73 -12.82 -3.37 -2.65
N TRP A 74 -12.83 -2.11 -2.24
CA TRP A 74 -11.74 -1.54 -1.44
C TRP A 74 -12.24 -0.36 -0.61
N ASP A 75 -11.77 -0.24 0.63
CA ASP A 75 -12.00 0.95 1.46
C ASP A 75 -10.74 1.18 2.31
N ASP A 76 -10.14 2.36 2.20
CA ASP A 76 -8.94 2.71 2.98
C ASP A 76 -9.21 2.66 4.49
N LEU A 77 -10.41 3.02 4.97
CA LEU A 77 -10.75 2.95 6.40
C LEU A 77 -10.76 1.48 6.88
N ILE A 78 -11.49 0.62 6.17
CA ILE A 78 -11.59 -0.80 6.53
C ILE A 78 -10.21 -1.49 6.43
N ALA A 79 -9.45 -1.19 5.37
CA ALA A 79 -8.11 -1.73 5.20
C ALA A 79 -7.16 -1.28 6.32
N THR A 80 -7.28 -0.02 6.77
CA THR A 80 -6.46 0.52 7.87
C THR A 80 -6.83 -0.10 9.21
N GLU A 81 -8.13 -0.22 9.51
CA GLU A 81 -8.60 -0.90 10.73
C GLU A 81 -8.10 -2.35 10.76
N THR A 82 -8.23 -3.06 9.63
CA THR A 82 -7.76 -4.45 9.50
C THR A 82 -6.24 -4.56 9.69
N ALA A 83 -5.47 -3.66 9.08
CA ALA A 83 -4.02 -3.64 9.22
C ALA A 83 -3.58 -3.34 10.66
N LEU A 84 -4.30 -2.43 11.34
CA LEU A 84 -4.04 -2.09 12.74
C LEU A 84 -4.34 -3.27 13.67
N ASP A 85 -5.47 -3.95 13.49
CA ASP A 85 -5.82 -5.14 14.25
C ASP A 85 -4.77 -6.26 14.06
N ALA A 86 -4.33 -6.48 12.81
CA ALA A 86 -3.29 -7.45 12.50
C ALA A 86 -1.94 -7.09 13.16
N TYR A 87 -1.54 -5.82 13.07
CA TYR A 87 -0.33 -5.31 13.74
C TYR A 87 -0.38 -5.52 15.25
N LEU A 88 -1.49 -5.15 15.92
CA LEU A 88 -1.67 -5.33 17.36
C LEU A 88 -1.67 -6.80 17.78
N ALA A 89 -2.13 -7.69 16.90
CA ALA A 89 -2.11 -9.14 17.09
C ALA A 89 -0.77 -9.81 16.71
N GLY A 90 0.20 -9.06 16.18
CA GLY A 90 1.46 -9.62 15.65
C GLY A 90 1.24 -10.59 14.49
N GLN A 91 0.23 -10.34 13.66
CA GLN A 91 -0.13 -11.16 12.49
C GLN A 91 0.20 -10.42 11.18
N PRO A 92 0.44 -11.14 10.08
CA PRO A 92 0.60 -10.54 8.76
C PRO A 92 -0.70 -9.87 8.29
N MET A 93 -0.60 -9.04 7.25
CA MET A 93 -1.77 -8.44 6.62
C MET A 93 -2.69 -9.52 6.03
N PRO A 94 -3.99 -9.54 6.40
CA PRO A 94 -4.97 -10.43 5.78
C PRO A 94 -5.20 -10.11 4.29
N ASP A 95 -5.58 -11.11 3.51
CA ASP A 95 -6.03 -10.93 2.13
C ASP A 95 -7.34 -10.14 2.07
N LEU A 96 -7.31 -8.96 1.45
CA LEU A 96 -8.47 -8.11 1.22
C LEU A 96 -9.06 -8.25 -0.19
N GLY A 97 -8.59 -9.22 -0.98
CA GLY A 97 -9.12 -9.56 -2.30
C GLY A 97 -8.54 -8.76 -3.45
N LEU A 98 -7.43 -8.04 -3.24
CA LEU A 98 -6.74 -7.35 -4.32
C LEU A 98 -5.90 -8.33 -5.15
N PRO A 99 -5.80 -8.11 -6.48
CA PRO A 99 -4.96 -8.95 -7.34
C PRO A 99 -3.46 -8.81 -7.06
N THR A 100 -3.07 -7.82 -6.26
CA THR A 100 -1.68 -7.57 -5.82
C THR A 100 -1.30 -8.33 -4.56
N TYR A 101 -2.24 -8.98 -3.87
CA TYR A 101 -1.96 -9.62 -2.59
C TYR A 101 -1.05 -10.84 -2.75
N GLU A 102 0.04 -10.87 -1.98
CA GLU A 102 0.91 -12.02 -1.83
C GLU A 102 0.98 -12.43 -0.35
N PRO A 103 0.69 -13.68 0.01
CA PRO A 103 0.61 -14.11 1.42
C PRO A 103 1.97 -14.12 2.12
N ASP A 104 3.05 -14.34 1.36
CA ASP A 104 4.42 -14.44 1.86
C ASP A 104 5.24 -13.19 1.46
N TRP A 105 4.59 -12.03 1.41
CA TRP A 105 5.23 -10.79 1.00
C TRP A 105 6.39 -10.43 1.93
N THR A 106 7.54 -10.07 1.34
CA THR A 106 8.77 -9.70 2.04
C THR A 106 9.40 -8.47 1.40
N ILE A 107 10.16 -7.71 2.20
CA ILE A 107 10.94 -6.53 1.77
C ILE A 107 12.37 -6.93 1.43
#